data_AF-A0AAV8Z535-F1
#
_entry.id   AF-A0AAV8Z535-F1
#
_cell.length_a   1.000
_cell.length_b   1.000
_cell.length_c   1.000
_cell.angle_alpha   90.00
_cell.angle_beta   90.00
_cell.angle_gamma   90.00
#
_symmetry.space_group_name_H-M   'P 1'
#
loop_
_entity.id
_entity.type
_entity.pdbx_description
1 polymer ?
#
loop_
_entity_poly.entity_id
_entity_poly.type
_entity_poly.pdbx_seq_one_letter_code
_entity_poly.pdbx_strand_id
1 'polypeptide(L)'
;MKSQLDMSSYMNVLTPPSSNEDSPQPVYFVASPNSSSFHAPEDYDTSQIPFNIIPQSQSLVDPNTLLNSLSKAKLEFVEQPTDRFRFRYKSEMAGTHGSLTGMNSDKSRKQTYPTVELKNCTGRAIIRCSIYQVNAHEMDFMPHAHRLIMKKGKEEMDDPHDLVVGPEEGYRATFHGMGIIHTAKKNVVSELVKKKTQLREEYVARVEGKRRELTIKEQVEVDLEDILEQRFT
;
A
#
# COMPACT_ATOMS: atom_id res chain seq x y z
N MET A 1 6.73 -48.47 42.05
CA MET A 1 6.75 -47.70 43.31
C MET A 1 6.13 -46.34 43.03
N LYS A 2 5.13 -45.98 43.83
CA LYS A 2 4.25 -44.80 43.73
C LYS A 2 4.89 -43.56 44.36
N SER A 3 4.59 -42.39 43.78
CA SER A 3 4.26 -41.09 44.42
C SER A 3 4.34 -40.05 43.28
N GLN A 4 3.33 -39.32 42.81
CA GLN A 4 2.07 -38.79 43.37
C GLN A 4 2.29 -38.02 44.67
N LEU A 5 2.51 -36.71 44.51
CA LEU A 5 2.22 -35.70 45.51
C LEU A 5 1.17 -34.75 44.94
N ASP A 6 0.24 -34.43 45.83
CA ASP A 6 -1.08 -33.87 45.61
C ASP A 6 -1.13 -32.38 45.98
N MET A 7 -2.23 -31.80 45.52
CA MET A 7 -2.84 -30.48 45.64
C MET A 7 -2.50 -29.50 46.77
N SER A 8 -2.69 -28.22 46.37
CA SER A 8 -3.38 -27.14 47.08
C SER A 8 -2.66 -26.37 48.18
N SER A 9 -2.29 -25.13 47.83
CA SER A 9 -2.29 -23.89 48.64
C SER A 9 -1.43 -22.88 47.86
N TYR A 10 -1.86 -21.69 47.46
CA TYR A 10 -2.38 -20.60 48.28
C TYR A 10 -3.16 -19.57 47.44
N MET A 11 -4.18 -19.02 48.11
CA MET A 11 -4.76 -17.67 48.06
C MET A 11 -5.39 -17.12 46.76
N ASN A 12 -6.72 -17.23 46.75
CA ASN A 12 -7.64 -16.17 46.31
C ASN A 12 -7.26 -14.82 46.94
N VAL A 13 -7.04 -13.80 46.11
CA VAL A 13 -7.12 -12.40 46.53
C VAL A 13 -8.00 -11.63 45.55
N LEU A 14 -9.27 -11.58 45.94
CA LEU A 14 -10.19 -10.44 45.90
C LEU A 14 -10.09 -9.49 44.69
N THR A 15 -11.12 -9.61 43.84
CA THR A 15 -11.68 -8.53 43.03
C THR A 15 -11.91 -7.25 43.85
N PRO A 16 -11.49 -6.06 43.38
CA PRO A 16 -11.96 -4.81 43.95
C PRO A 16 -13.43 -4.56 43.55
N PRO A 17 -14.21 -3.91 44.43
CA PRO A 17 -15.64 -3.67 44.20
C PRO A 17 -15.89 -2.59 43.14
N SER A 18 -17.03 -2.75 42.48
CA SER A 18 -17.74 -1.68 41.77
C SER A 18 -18.07 -0.54 42.75
N SER A 19 -17.69 0.68 42.40
CA SER A 19 -18.20 1.90 43.00
C SER A 19 -18.68 2.83 41.89
N ASN A 20 -20.00 2.98 41.81
CA ASN A 20 -20.66 4.06 41.11
C ASN A 20 -20.42 5.39 41.84
N GLU A 21 -20.58 6.47 41.05
CA GLU A 21 -20.75 7.87 41.45
C GLU A 21 -19.46 8.64 41.79
N ASP A 22 -19.00 9.42 40.80
CA ASP A 22 -18.89 10.88 40.86
C ASP A 22 -17.77 11.38 39.93
N SER A 23 -18.15 11.81 38.72
CA SER A 23 -17.32 12.69 37.89
C SER A 23 -18.21 13.44 36.89
N PRO A 24 -18.03 14.76 36.73
CA PRO A 24 -18.99 15.66 36.10
C PRO A 24 -19.09 15.45 34.59
N GLN A 25 -20.33 15.37 34.12
CA GLN A 25 -20.71 15.29 32.71
C GLN A 25 -20.27 16.54 31.94
N PRO A 26 -19.80 16.41 30.68
CA PRO A 26 -19.60 17.56 29.81
C PRO A 26 -20.97 18.16 29.45
N VAL A 27 -21.10 19.47 29.66
CA VAL A 27 -22.28 20.26 29.29
C VAL A 27 -22.46 20.20 27.77
N TYR A 28 -23.45 19.46 27.32
CA TYR A 28 -23.96 19.55 25.96
C TYR A 28 -24.69 20.90 25.83
N PHE A 29 -24.13 21.84 25.07
CA PHE A 29 -24.89 23.00 24.61
C PHE A 29 -25.94 22.52 23.61
N VAL A 30 -27.17 22.38 24.10
CA VAL A 30 -28.36 22.18 23.29
C VAL A 30 -28.77 23.56 22.77
N ALA A 31 -28.54 23.84 21.48
CA ALA A 31 -29.08 25.02 20.84
C ALA A 31 -30.59 24.81 20.61
N SER A 32 -31.43 25.47 21.41
CA SER A 32 -32.87 25.51 21.19
C SER A 32 -33.22 26.35 19.96
N PRO A 33 -34.15 25.90 19.11
CA PRO A 33 -34.67 26.68 18.00
C PRO A 33 -35.91 27.46 18.45
N ASN A 34 -35.83 28.79 18.56
CA ASN A 34 -36.88 29.71 18.10
C ASN A 34 -36.69 31.17 18.54
N SER A 35 -37.29 32.02 17.71
CA SER A 35 -37.76 33.39 17.93
C SER A 35 -36.75 34.52 17.99
N SER A 36 -36.37 35.03 16.81
CA SER A 36 -36.16 36.46 16.61
C SER A 36 -37.38 37.04 15.92
N SER A 37 -38.39 37.40 16.73
CA SER A 37 -39.54 38.19 16.31
C SER A 37 -39.08 39.64 16.12
N PHE A 38 -38.74 40.02 14.89
CA PHE A 38 -38.44 41.41 14.56
C PHE A 38 -39.74 42.07 14.08
N HIS A 39 -40.34 42.89 14.95
CA HIS A 39 -41.45 43.77 14.59
C HIS A 39 -40.91 44.93 13.75
N ALA A 40 -41.35 45.02 12.49
CA ALA A 40 -41.20 46.23 11.68
C ALA A 40 -42.51 47.05 11.76
N PRO A 41 -42.46 48.39 11.81
CA PRO A 41 -43.65 49.24 11.90
C PRO A 41 -44.43 49.25 10.58
N GLU A 42 -45.75 49.43 10.70
CA GLU A 42 -46.68 49.59 9.58
C GLU A 42 -46.37 50.83 8.74
N ASP A 43 -46.76 50.76 7.46
CA ASP A 43 -46.72 51.79 6.42
C ASP A 43 -45.42 51.96 5.62
N TYR A 44 -45.19 51.02 4.68
CA TYR A 44 -44.76 51.42 3.34
C TYR A 44 -45.37 50.51 2.26
N ASP A 45 -46.04 51.16 1.30
CA ASP A 45 -46.55 50.57 0.08
C ASP A 45 -45.40 50.37 -0.91
N THR A 46 -45.20 49.16 -1.44
CA THR A 46 -44.40 48.95 -2.66
C THR A 46 -44.94 47.77 -3.46
N SER A 47 -45.50 48.16 -4.61
CA SER A 47 -45.92 47.38 -5.77
C SER A 47 -45.12 46.12 -6.09
N GLN A 48 -45.89 45.09 -6.46
CA GLN A 48 -45.51 43.77 -6.96
C GLN A 48 -44.50 43.80 -8.12
N ILE A 49 -43.40 43.05 -7.99
CA ILE A 49 -42.60 42.54 -9.13
C ILE A 49 -42.50 41.02 -8.98
N PRO A 50 -42.90 40.22 -10.00
CA PRO A 50 -42.72 38.77 -9.94
C PRO A 50 -41.28 38.41 -10.31
N PHE A 51 -40.53 37.84 -9.36
CA PHE A 51 -39.24 37.21 -9.64
C PHE A 51 -39.46 35.78 -10.15
N ASN A 52 -39.02 35.53 -11.38
CA ASN A 52 -38.95 34.19 -11.96
C ASN A 52 -37.99 33.31 -11.15
N ILE A 53 -38.48 32.19 -10.64
CA ILE A 53 -37.70 31.16 -9.95
C ILE A 53 -36.95 30.34 -11.00
N ILE A 54 -35.63 30.51 -11.09
CA ILE A 54 -34.72 29.56 -11.75
C ILE A 54 -34.26 28.57 -10.68
N PRO A 55 -34.45 27.24 -10.80
CA PRO A 55 -33.85 26.30 -9.87
C PRO A 55 -32.35 26.18 -10.20
N GLN A 56 -31.51 26.87 -9.42
CA GLN A 56 -30.08 26.57 -9.40
C GLN A 56 -29.86 25.26 -8.63
N SER A 57 -29.75 24.14 -9.34
CA SER A 57 -29.09 22.96 -8.79
C SER A 57 -27.59 23.28 -8.65
N GLN A 58 -27.21 23.92 -7.55
CA GLN A 58 -25.82 24.04 -7.14
C GLN A 58 -25.36 22.65 -6.67
N SER A 59 -24.89 21.82 -7.60
CA SER A 59 -24.03 20.70 -7.22
C SER A 59 -22.76 21.31 -6.63
N LEU A 60 -22.62 21.26 -5.31
CA LEU A 60 -21.38 21.63 -4.62
C LEU A 60 -20.32 20.57 -5.00
N VAL A 61 -19.67 20.76 -6.15
CA VAL A 61 -18.51 19.96 -6.52
C VAL A 61 -17.35 20.48 -5.69
N ASP A 62 -16.85 19.68 -4.75
CA ASP A 62 -15.71 20.04 -3.91
C ASP A 62 -14.53 20.47 -4.81
N PRO A 63 -14.03 21.71 -4.69
CA PRO A 63 -12.92 22.23 -5.50
C PRO A 63 -11.68 21.33 -5.48
N ASN A 64 -11.45 20.59 -4.39
CA ASN A 64 -10.33 19.65 -4.27
C ASN A 64 -10.48 18.45 -5.22
N THR A 65 -11.71 18.06 -5.54
CA THR A 65 -11.99 16.96 -6.48
C THR A 65 -11.65 17.37 -7.91
N LEU A 66 -11.94 18.61 -8.28
CA LEU A 66 -11.62 19.16 -9.60
C LEU A 66 -10.10 19.34 -9.78
N LEU A 67 -9.42 19.83 -8.75
CA LEU A 67 -7.96 20.01 -8.75
C LEU A 67 -7.21 18.66 -8.81
N ASN A 68 -7.69 17.65 -8.09
CA ASN A 68 -7.15 16.29 -8.17
C ASN A 68 -7.33 15.70 -9.58
N SER A 69 -8.45 15.97 -10.27
CA SER A 69 -8.67 15.51 -11.66
C SER A 69 -7.74 16.17 -12.70
N LEU A 70 -7.22 17.36 -12.42
CA LEU A 70 -6.29 18.09 -13.29
C LEU A 70 -4.84 17.61 -13.14
N SER A 71 -4.53 16.94 -12.03
CA SER A 71 -3.18 16.47 -11.72
C SER A 71 -2.95 15.03 -12.17
N LYS A 72 -1.78 14.75 -12.75
CA LYS A 72 -1.41 13.40 -13.21
C LYS A 72 -1.36 12.43 -12.02
N ALA A 73 -1.84 11.20 -12.24
CA ALA A 73 -1.70 10.12 -11.27
C ALA A 73 -0.23 9.95 -10.87
N LYS A 74 0.03 9.88 -9.57
CA LYS A 74 1.38 9.77 -9.00
C LYS A 74 1.42 8.77 -7.86
N LEU A 75 2.54 8.07 -7.74
CA LEU A 75 2.80 7.12 -6.67
C LEU A 75 3.77 7.75 -5.68
N GLU A 76 3.42 7.76 -4.39
CA GLU A 76 4.23 8.37 -3.33
C GLU A 76 4.52 7.36 -2.22
N PHE A 77 5.73 7.43 -1.65
CA PHE A 77 6.04 6.66 -0.46
C PHE A 77 5.34 7.26 0.76
N VAL A 78 4.60 6.42 1.48
CA VAL A 78 4.09 6.71 2.83
C VAL A 78 5.10 6.23 3.87
N GLU A 79 5.72 5.07 3.62
CA GLU A 79 6.77 4.47 4.45
C GLU A 79 7.81 3.83 3.53
N GLN A 80 9.05 4.30 3.60
CA GLN A 80 10.16 3.71 2.83
C GLN A 80 10.59 2.36 3.46
N PRO A 81 11.15 1.42 2.68
CA PRO A 81 11.81 0.25 3.24
C PRO A 81 13.02 0.67 4.10
N THR A 82 13.38 -0.17 5.08
CA THR A 82 14.62 0.01 5.85
C THR A 82 15.85 -0.01 4.93
N ASP A 83 16.83 0.84 5.25
CA ASP A 83 18.13 0.90 4.56
C ASP A 83 19.02 -0.31 4.88
N ARG A 84 18.79 -0.95 6.02
CA ARG A 84 19.58 -2.06 6.55
C ARG A 84 18.74 -3.32 6.62
N PHE A 85 18.83 -4.12 5.55
CA PHE A 85 18.22 -5.44 5.48
C PHE A 85 19.23 -6.50 5.06
N ARG A 86 19.24 -7.64 5.75
CA ARG A 86 20.14 -8.76 5.43
C ARG A 86 19.48 -9.67 4.40
N PHE A 87 20.07 -9.76 3.21
CA PHE A 87 19.68 -10.77 2.22
C PHE A 87 20.13 -12.16 2.67
N ARG A 88 19.40 -13.19 2.27
CA ARG A 88 19.60 -14.55 2.78
C ARG A 88 19.65 -15.55 1.62
N TYR A 89 20.50 -16.58 1.72
CA TYR A 89 20.56 -17.65 0.71
C TYR A 89 19.43 -18.65 0.92
N LYS A 90 18.85 -19.19 -0.16
CA LYS A 90 17.77 -20.19 -0.08
C LYS A 90 18.11 -21.40 0.83
N SER A 91 19.37 -21.81 0.90
CA SER A 91 19.83 -22.91 1.76
C SER A 91 19.88 -22.57 3.26
N GLU A 92 19.95 -21.27 3.62
CA GLU A 92 19.92 -20.80 5.02
C GLU A 92 18.49 -20.82 5.60
N MET A 93 17.47 -21.10 4.77
CA MET A 93 16.04 -20.87 5.10
C MET A 93 15.39 -21.93 5.97
N ALA A 94 16.13 -22.55 6.87
CA ALA A 94 15.54 -23.29 7.98
C ALA A 94 15.04 -22.30 9.05
N GLY A 95 13.95 -21.55 8.78
CA GLY A 95 13.37 -20.60 9.74
C GLY A 95 12.46 -19.53 9.15
N THR A 96 12.10 -18.52 9.94
CA THR A 96 11.35 -17.34 9.47
C THR A 96 12.28 -16.43 8.66
N HIS A 97 11.98 -16.27 7.37
CA HIS A 97 12.48 -15.16 6.57
C HIS A 97 12.23 -13.85 7.33
N GLY A 98 13.27 -13.12 7.71
CA GLY A 98 13.07 -11.78 8.28
C GLY A 98 12.24 -10.96 7.30
N SER A 99 11.21 -10.27 7.80
CA SER A 99 10.38 -9.40 6.96
C SER A 99 11.12 -8.10 6.68
N LEU A 100 11.12 -7.65 5.43
CA LEU A 100 11.53 -6.30 5.07
C LEU A 100 10.55 -5.33 5.73
N THR A 101 11.04 -4.55 6.69
CA THR A 101 10.26 -3.58 7.44
C THR A 101 10.38 -2.19 6.84
N GLY A 102 9.52 -1.29 7.29
CA GLY A 102 9.65 0.13 7.04
C GLY A 102 10.84 0.75 7.78
N MET A 103 11.27 1.91 7.29
CA MET A 103 12.36 2.71 7.85
C MET A 103 12.09 3.15 9.30
N ASN A 104 10.83 3.44 9.62
CA ASN A 104 10.40 3.89 10.94
C ASN A 104 9.98 2.72 11.86
N SER A 105 10.25 1.48 11.46
CA SER A 105 9.89 0.30 12.23
C SER A 105 10.74 0.18 13.49
N ASP A 106 10.10 0.27 14.65
CA ASP A 106 10.74 0.11 15.96
C ASP A 106 10.44 -1.30 16.50
N LYS A 107 11.48 -2.03 16.92
CA LYS A 107 11.38 -3.38 17.48
C LYS A 107 10.52 -3.44 18.76
N SER A 108 10.39 -2.32 19.48
CA SER A 108 9.72 -2.26 20.78
C SER A 108 8.27 -1.78 20.73
N ARG A 109 7.87 -1.05 19.67
CA ARG A 109 6.57 -0.36 19.63
C ARG A 109 5.66 -0.87 18.53
N LYS A 110 6.03 -0.63 17.27
CA LYS A 110 5.19 -0.93 16.12
C LYS A 110 6.06 -1.25 14.92
N GLN A 111 5.89 -2.46 14.41
CA GLN A 111 6.46 -2.85 13.14
C GLN A 111 5.71 -2.14 12.01
N THR A 112 6.43 -1.40 11.17
CA THR A 112 5.92 -0.80 9.94
C THR A 112 6.48 -1.55 8.74
N TYR A 113 5.87 -1.34 7.57
CA TYR A 113 6.24 -2.02 6.33
C TYR A 113 6.28 -1.03 5.17
N PRO A 114 7.03 -1.33 4.10
CA PRO A 114 7.04 -0.48 2.92
C PRO A 114 5.62 -0.21 2.43
N THR A 115 5.28 1.07 2.33
CA THR A 115 3.92 1.52 2.03
C THR A 115 3.98 2.65 1.01
N VAL A 116 3.12 2.56 -0.01
CA VAL A 116 2.93 3.60 -1.02
C VAL A 116 1.45 3.96 -1.13
N GLU A 117 1.19 5.17 -1.62
CA GLU A 117 -0.15 5.67 -1.88
C GLU A 117 -0.24 6.19 -3.31
N LEU A 118 -1.29 5.79 -4.02
CA LEU A 118 -1.59 6.26 -5.35
C LEU A 118 -2.50 7.50 -5.25
N LYS A 119 -1.95 8.66 -5.62
CA LYS A 119 -2.69 9.93 -5.65
C LYS A 119 -3.26 10.18 -7.04
N ASN A 120 -4.34 10.96 -7.09
CA ASN A 120 -4.96 11.46 -8.32
C ASN A 120 -5.35 10.33 -9.30
N CYS A 121 -5.75 9.18 -8.76
CA CYS A 121 -6.30 8.07 -9.52
C CYS A 121 -7.77 7.90 -9.16
N THR A 122 -8.60 7.64 -10.17
CA THR A 122 -10.00 7.28 -9.98
C THR A 122 -10.20 5.83 -10.41
N GLY A 123 -10.95 5.07 -9.61
CA GLY A 123 -11.27 3.68 -9.89
C GLY A 123 -10.28 2.67 -9.27
N ARG A 124 -10.30 1.43 -9.77
CA ARG A 124 -9.38 0.39 -9.31
C ARG A 124 -8.07 0.44 -10.08
N ALA A 125 -6.97 0.29 -9.36
CA ALA A 125 -5.62 0.21 -9.91
C ALA A 125 -4.86 -0.97 -9.33
N ILE A 126 -3.77 -1.36 -9.98
CA ILE A 126 -2.83 -2.37 -9.49
C ILE A 126 -1.50 -1.67 -9.24
N ILE A 127 -0.98 -1.78 -8.02
CA ILE A 127 0.37 -1.36 -7.67
C ILE A 127 1.24 -2.62 -7.68
N ARG A 128 2.29 -2.59 -8.52
CA ARG A 128 3.25 -3.67 -8.69
C ARG A 128 4.57 -3.33 -8.02
N CYS A 129 5.12 -4.27 -7.25
CA CYS A 129 6.44 -4.17 -6.65
C CYS A 129 7.36 -5.28 -7.17
N SER A 130 8.55 -4.90 -7.64
CA SER A 130 9.62 -5.80 -8.09
C SER A 130 10.99 -5.21 -7.72
N ILE A 131 12.04 -6.03 -7.72
CA ILE A 131 13.40 -5.59 -7.38
C ILE A 131 14.23 -5.21 -8.62
N TYR A 132 14.81 -4.02 -8.59
CA TYR A 132 15.61 -3.42 -9.67
C TYR A 132 17.00 -3.02 -9.18
N GLN A 133 17.91 -2.80 -10.12
CA GLN A 133 19.26 -2.29 -9.85
C GLN A 133 19.21 -0.79 -9.52
N VAL A 134 20.11 -0.33 -8.64
CA VAL A 134 20.18 1.07 -8.18
C VAL A 134 20.79 2.00 -9.24
N ASN A 135 21.73 1.50 -10.05
CA ASN A 135 22.54 2.29 -10.99
C ASN A 135 22.04 2.19 -12.44
N ALA A 136 20.74 2.05 -12.65
CA ALA A 136 20.16 2.28 -13.95
C ALA A 136 20.42 3.74 -14.34
N HIS A 137 21.20 3.98 -15.40
CA HIS A 137 21.18 5.28 -16.06
C HIS A 137 19.72 5.63 -16.37
N GLU A 138 19.37 6.92 -16.37
CA GLU A 138 18.01 7.47 -16.16
C GLU A 138 16.86 6.89 -17.00
N MET A 139 17.11 5.97 -17.94
CA MET A 139 16.14 5.29 -18.79
C MET A 139 16.20 3.74 -18.78
N ASP A 140 17.18 3.11 -18.12
CA ASP A 140 17.44 1.66 -18.22
C ASP A 140 17.25 0.92 -16.89
N PHE A 141 16.04 0.98 -16.31
CA PHE A 141 15.72 0.23 -15.08
C PHE A 141 15.84 -1.28 -15.31
N MET A 142 16.99 -1.84 -14.93
CA MET A 142 17.31 -3.25 -15.11
C MET A 142 16.82 -4.09 -13.91
N PRO A 143 16.13 -5.23 -14.13
CA PRO A 143 15.81 -6.16 -13.05
C PRO A 143 17.07 -6.58 -12.29
N HIS A 144 16.93 -6.75 -10.97
CA HIS A 144 18.01 -7.31 -10.16
C HIS A 144 17.93 -8.84 -10.16
N ALA A 145 19.09 -9.50 -10.24
CA ALA A 145 19.21 -10.96 -10.14
C ALA A 145 18.74 -11.56 -8.80
N HIS A 146 18.70 -10.78 -7.72
CA HIS A 146 18.15 -11.22 -6.44
C HIS A 146 16.62 -11.33 -6.54
N ARG A 147 16.03 -12.20 -5.74
CA ARG A 147 14.59 -12.44 -5.78
C ARG A 147 13.92 -11.75 -4.61
N LEU A 148 12.99 -10.85 -4.91
CA LEU A 148 12.06 -10.33 -3.92
C LEU A 148 10.95 -11.37 -3.77
N ILE A 149 10.80 -11.90 -2.57
CA ILE A 149 9.74 -12.85 -2.24
C ILE A 149 8.71 -12.17 -1.34
N MET A 150 7.46 -12.61 -1.44
CA MET A 150 6.39 -12.24 -0.53
C MET A 150 5.74 -13.51 0.02
N LYS A 151 5.67 -13.59 1.34
CA LYS A 151 5.03 -14.72 2.02
C LYS A 151 3.52 -14.47 2.16
N LYS A 152 2.72 -15.38 1.60
CA LYS A 152 1.26 -15.44 1.77
C LYS A 152 0.89 -16.74 2.46
N GLY A 153 0.73 -16.69 3.78
CA GLY A 153 0.48 -17.88 4.60
C GLY A 153 1.69 -18.82 4.60
N LYS A 154 1.55 -20.01 4.00
CA LYS A 154 2.63 -21.00 3.87
C LYS A 154 3.37 -20.92 2.54
N GLU A 155 2.86 -20.15 1.59
CA GLU A 155 3.43 -20.04 0.25
C GLU A 155 4.38 -18.83 0.16
N GLU A 156 5.45 -19.01 -0.59
CA GLU A 156 6.39 -17.95 -0.96
C GLU A 156 6.23 -17.69 -2.46
N MET A 157 5.88 -16.46 -2.80
CA MET A 157 5.76 -16.02 -4.19
C MET A 157 6.95 -15.15 -4.55
N ASP A 158 7.52 -15.34 -5.74
CA ASP A 158 8.49 -14.41 -6.33
C ASP A 158 7.81 -13.14 -6.86
N ASP A 159 8.59 -12.09 -7.10
CA ASP A 159 8.16 -10.88 -7.78
C ASP A 159 7.76 -11.15 -9.24
N PRO A 160 6.82 -10.38 -9.82
CA PRO A 160 6.16 -9.18 -9.29
C PRO A 160 5.12 -9.43 -8.18
N HIS A 161 5.00 -8.48 -7.26
CA HIS A 161 3.94 -8.46 -6.23
C HIS A 161 2.88 -7.42 -6.56
N ASP A 162 1.72 -7.90 -6.97
CA ASP A 162 0.58 -7.07 -7.35
C ASP A 162 -0.41 -6.91 -6.18
N LEU A 163 -0.73 -5.66 -5.84
CA LEU A 163 -1.78 -5.30 -4.90
C LEU A 163 -2.83 -4.44 -5.60
N VAL A 164 -4.09 -4.85 -5.49
CA VAL A 164 -5.23 -4.07 -6.00
C VAL A 164 -5.53 -2.97 -4.99
N VAL A 165 -5.65 -1.74 -5.47
CA VAL A 165 -6.04 -0.58 -4.67
C VAL A 165 -7.22 0.15 -5.32
N GLY A 166 -7.99 0.87 -4.52
CA GLY A 166 -9.12 1.66 -4.98
C GLY A 166 -9.71 2.51 -3.84
N PRO A 167 -10.92 3.07 -4.04
CA PRO A 167 -11.58 3.91 -3.05
C PRO A 167 -11.74 3.24 -1.67
N GLU A 168 -12.06 1.94 -1.64
CA GLU A 168 -12.30 1.19 -0.40
C GLU A 168 -11.02 1.03 0.45
N GLU A 169 -9.86 0.91 -0.21
CA GLU A 169 -8.55 0.73 0.44
C GLU A 169 -7.80 2.06 0.63
N GLY A 170 -8.44 3.19 0.30
CA GLY A 170 -7.82 4.51 0.35
C GLY A 170 -6.61 4.65 -0.57
N TYR A 171 -6.60 3.92 -1.69
CA TYR A 171 -5.50 3.90 -2.67
C TYR A 171 -4.11 3.57 -2.08
N ARG A 172 -4.05 2.88 -0.94
CA ARG A 172 -2.80 2.58 -0.22
C ARG A 172 -2.41 1.11 -0.36
N ALA A 173 -1.15 0.86 -0.73
CA ALA A 173 -0.58 -0.49 -0.81
C ALA A 173 0.51 -0.66 0.24
N THR A 174 0.36 -1.66 1.11
CA THR A 174 1.34 -2.02 2.15
C THR A 174 1.89 -3.41 1.90
N PHE A 175 3.21 -3.52 1.74
CA PHE A 175 3.87 -4.75 1.32
C PHE A 175 4.43 -5.53 2.53
N HIS A 176 3.60 -6.41 3.09
CA HIS A 176 3.94 -7.24 4.25
C HIS A 176 4.69 -8.52 3.85
N GLY A 177 5.47 -9.07 4.77
CA GLY A 177 6.06 -10.40 4.63
C GLY A 177 7.02 -10.53 3.45
N MET A 178 7.57 -9.42 2.97
CA MET A 178 8.57 -9.43 1.91
C MET A 178 9.93 -9.83 2.45
N GLY A 179 10.72 -10.52 1.64
CA GLY A 179 12.11 -10.87 1.91
C GLY A 179 12.93 -10.85 0.63
N ILE A 180 14.26 -10.84 0.77
CA ILE A 180 15.16 -10.84 -0.39
C ILE A 180 16.05 -12.08 -0.32
N ILE A 181 15.91 -12.95 -1.32
CA ILE A 181 16.76 -14.11 -1.54
C ILE A 181 17.98 -13.67 -2.31
N HIS A 182 19.15 -13.90 -1.73
CA HIS A 182 20.41 -13.74 -2.41
C HIS A 182 20.60 -14.89 -3.42
N THR A 183 20.65 -14.52 -4.69
CA THR A 183 20.95 -15.41 -5.81
C THR A 183 22.44 -15.70 -5.87
N ALA A 184 22.81 -16.99 -5.82
CA ALA A 184 24.20 -17.41 -5.96
C ALA A 184 24.75 -17.02 -7.35
N LYS A 185 26.04 -16.64 -7.43
CA LYS A 185 26.69 -16.15 -8.66
C LYS A 185 26.41 -17.02 -9.89
N LYS A 186 26.46 -18.35 -9.75
CA LYS A 186 26.20 -19.31 -10.83
C LYS A 186 24.78 -19.25 -11.43
N ASN A 187 23.82 -18.70 -10.69
CA ASN A 187 22.41 -18.60 -11.10
C ASN A 187 22.01 -17.17 -11.51
N VAL A 188 22.94 -16.21 -11.44
CA VAL A 188 22.63 -14.79 -11.75
C VAL A 188 22.08 -14.65 -13.17
N VAL A 189 22.77 -15.24 -14.15
CA VAL A 189 22.37 -15.18 -15.56
C VAL A 189 20.98 -15.77 -15.79
N SER A 190 20.74 -16.99 -15.28
CA SER A 190 19.44 -17.65 -15.45
C SER A 190 18.29 -16.87 -14.81
N GLU A 191 18.53 -16.20 -13.68
CA GLU A 191 17.50 -15.38 -13.03
C GLU A 191 17.27 -14.07 -13.78
N LEU A 192 18.30 -13.43 -14.32
CA LEU A 192 18.16 -12.22 -15.13
C LEU A 192 17.43 -12.49 -16.44
N VAL A 193 17.81 -13.53 -17.18
CA VAL A 193 17.12 -13.96 -18.42
C VAL A 193 15.63 -14.21 -18.13
N LYS A 194 15.31 -14.98 -17.08
CA LYS A 194 13.92 -15.22 -16.67
C LYS A 194 13.17 -13.91 -16.41
N LYS A 195 13.75 -12.96 -15.67
CA LYS A 195 13.11 -11.67 -15.37
C LYS A 195 12.94 -10.79 -16.62
N LYS A 196 13.93 -10.74 -17.50
CA LYS A 196 13.87 -10.00 -18.77
C LYS A 196 12.82 -10.60 -19.72
N THR A 197 12.75 -11.92 -19.82
CA THR A 197 11.69 -12.62 -20.57
C THR A 197 10.31 -12.23 -20.04
N GLN A 198 10.08 -12.27 -18.72
CA GLN A 198 8.80 -11.86 -18.12
C GLN A 198 8.44 -10.40 -18.41
N LEU A 199 9.41 -9.48 -18.34
CA LEU A 199 9.20 -8.08 -18.70
C LEU A 199 8.84 -7.92 -20.18
N ARG A 200 9.47 -8.69 -21.07
CA ARG A 200 9.18 -8.65 -22.51
C ARG A 200 7.79 -9.23 -22.82
N GLU A 201 7.40 -10.32 -22.19
CA GLU A 201 6.05 -10.89 -22.30
C GLU A 201 4.98 -9.89 -21.85
N GLU A 202 5.22 -9.20 -20.73
CA GLU A 202 4.31 -8.15 -20.27
C GLU A 202 4.24 -6.98 -21.25
N TYR A 203 5.38 -6.53 -21.78
CA TYR A 203 5.41 -5.47 -22.78
C TYR A 203 4.57 -5.83 -24.01
N VAL A 204 4.79 -7.03 -24.55
CA VAL A 204 4.01 -7.56 -25.68
C VAL A 204 2.52 -7.60 -25.33
N ALA A 205 2.17 -8.09 -24.14
CA ALA A 205 0.77 -8.18 -23.72
C ALA A 205 0.09 -6.81 -23.62
N ARG A 206 0.83 -5.77 -23.21
CA ARG A 206 0.32 -4.39 -23.15
C ARG A 206 0.16 -3.78 -24.53
N VAL A 207 1.13 -4.00 -25.43
CA VAL A 207 1.11 -3.43 -26.79
C VAL A 207 0.05 -4.11 -27.67
N GLU A 208 -0.08 -5.44 -27.59
CA GLU A 208 -1.01 -6.21 -28.41
C GLU A 208 -2.41 -6.37 -27.77
N GLY A 209 -2.55 -6.03 -26.48
CA GLY A 209 -3.78 -6.22 -25.72
C GLY A 209 -4.13 -7.69 -25.44
N LYS A 210 -3.21 -8.63 -25.69
CA LYS A 210 -3.39 -10.07 -25.45
C LYS A 210 -2.10 -10.72 -24.94
N ARG A 211 -2.22 -11.65 -24.00
CA ARG A 211 -1.06 -12.46 -23.57
C ARG A 211 -0.76 -13.53 -24.62
N ARG A 212 0.52 -13.66 -24.97
CA ARG A 212 1.06 -14.72 -25.80
C ARG A 212 2.50 -15.02 -25.38
N GLU A 213 3.01 -16.17 -25.81
CA GLU A 213 4.43 -16.50 -25.68
C GLU A 213 5.28 -15.64 -26.61
N LEU A 214 6.55 -15.46 -26.24
CA LEU A 214 7.52 -14.78 -27.09
C LEU A 214 7.80 -15.60 -28.35
N THR A 215 7.96 -14.89 -29.47
CA THR A 215 8.49 -15.49 -30.69
C THR A 215 9.97 -15.83 -30.51
N ILE A 216 10.49 -16.72 -31.36
CA ILE A 216 11.92 -17.10 -31.35
C ILE A 216 12.82 -15.85 -31.46
N LYS A 217 12.43 -14.89 -32.31
CA LYS A 217 13.18 -13.64 -32.49
C LYS A 217 13.22 -12.82 -31.20
N GLU A 218 12.07 -12.63 -30.55
CA GLU A 218 11.96 -11.88 -29.28
C GLU A 218 12.74 -12.58 -28.15
N GLN A 219 12.76 -13.91 -28.10
CA GLN A 219 13.55 -14.65 -27.12
C GLN A 219 15.05 -14.48 -27.35
N VAL A 220 15.52 -14.56 -28.60
CA VAL A 220 16.93 -14.34 -28.94
C VAL A 220 17.39 -12.91 -28.61
N GLU A 221 16.52 -11.90 -28.81
CA GLU A 221 16.82 -10.51 -28.42
C GLU A 221 17.07 -10.40 -26.91
N VAL A 222 16.21 -11.00 -26.08
CA VAL A 222 16.37 -11.02 -24.62
C VAL A 222 17.68 -11.69 -24.20
N ASP A 223 18.01 -12.84 -24.80
CA ASP A 223 19.21 -13.59 -24.47
C ASP A 223 20.49 -12.82 -24.88
N LEU A 224 20.46 -12.11 -26.02
CA LEU A 224 21.58 -11.29 -26.51
C LEU A 224 21.80 -10.02 -25.67
N GLU A 225 20.73 -9.33 -25.29
CA GLU A 225 20.81 -8.14 -24.43
C GLU A 225 21.49 -8.47 -23.10
N ASP A 226 21.18 -9.61 -22.50
CA ASP A 226 21.84 -10.05 -21.26
C ASP A 226 23.33 -10.36 -21.43
N ILE A 227 23.72 -11.00 -22.53
CA ILE A 227 25.12 -11.32 -22.81
C ILE A 227 25.96 -10.04 -23.02
N LEU A 228 25.40 -9.03 -23.67
CA LEU A 228 26.10 -7.78 -23.97
C LEU A 228 26.31 -6.93 -22.71
N GLU A 229 25.32 -6.88 -21.82
CA GLU A 229 25.39 -6.09 -20.58
C GLU A 229 26.39 -6.66 -19.56
N GLN A 230 26.62 -7.97 -19.56
CA GLN A 230 27.65 -8.60 -18.72
C GLN A 230 29.09 -8.19 -19.08
N ARG A 231 29.32 -7.57 -20.24
CA ARG A 231 30.65 -7.05 -20.60
C ARG A 231 31.00 -5.72 -19.93
N PHE A 232 30.05 -5.08 -19.25
CA PHE A 232 30.20 -3.75 -18.68
C PHE A 232 30.00 -3.68 -17.16
N THR A 233 29.85 -4.82 -16.47
CA THR A 233 29.81 -4.94 -15.00
C THR A 233 30.96 -5.79 -14.49
#